data_AF-A0A7X0HMY2-F1
#
_entry.id   AF-A0A7X0HMY2-F1
#
_cell.length_a   1.000
_cell.length_b   1.000
_cell.length_c   1.000
_cell.angle_alpha   90.00
_cell.angle_beta   90.00
_cell.angle_gamma   90.00
#
_symmetry.space_group_name_H-M   'P 1'
#
loop_
_entity.id
_entity.type
_entity.pdbx_description
1 polymer ?
#
loop_
_entity_poly.entity_id
_entity_poly.type
_entity_poly.pdbx_seq_one_letter_code
_entity_poly.pdbx_strand_id
1 'polypeptide(L)'
;MHYSEQEKRVFPIWILYVIAALCAVLLSFYFYSQSLIRVDAPKEKLGEKVIVTLPDGGRVFTYENFIVEEKGKLLYKGERNTIDFTGGNVIYENWN
;
A
#
# COMPACT_ATOMS: atom_id res chain seq x y z
N MET A 1 -17.34 -73.44 14.82
CA MET A 1 -16.54 -72.30 15.32
C MET A 1 -16.19 -71.43 14.12
N HIS A 2 -16.81 -70.25 14.00
CA HIS A 2 -16.58 -69.31 12.90
C HIS A 2 -15.50 -68.32 13.35
N TYR A 3 -14.34 -68.34 12.70
CA TYR A 3 -13.33 -67.29 12.84
C TYR A 3 -13.68 -66.17 11.86
N SER A 4 -14.00 -64.98 12.38
CA SER A 4 -14.06 -63.77 11.58
C SER A 4 -12.66 -63.16 11.49
N GLU A 5 -12.08 -63.19 10.30
CA GLU A 5 -10.89 -62.39 9.98
C GLU A 5 -11.27 -60.91 10.05
N GLN A 6 -10.71 -60.21 11.04
CA GLN A 6 -10.77 -58.75 11.10
C GLN A 6 -9.84 -58.20 10.01
N GLU A 7 -10.43 -57.74 8.91
CA GLU A 7 -9.74 -57.08 7.81
C GLU A 7 -9.10 -55.77 8.30
N LYS A 8 -7.80 -55.82 8.63
CA LYS A 8 -7.04 -54.62 9.00
C LYS A 8 -6.94 -53.73 7.77
N ARG A 9 -7.72 -52.65 7.74
CA ARG A 9 -7.57 -51.56 6.77
C ARG A 9 -6.19 -50.91 6.97
N VAL A 10 -5.20 -51.41 6.24
CA VAL A 10 -3.88 -50.81 6.14
C VAL A 10 -4.00 -49.54 5.33
N PHE A 11 -4.15 -48.41 6.02
CA PHE A 11 -4.18 -47.11 5.35
C PHE A 11 -2.84 -46.93 4.62
N PRO A 12 -2.84 -46.71 3.30
CA PRO A 12 -1.60 -46.70 2.56
C PRO A 12 -0.76 -45.49 2.93
N ILE A 13 0.41 -45.71 3.51
CA ILE A 13 1.32 -44.66 3.98
C ILE A 13 1.74 -43.73 2.82
N TRP A 14 1.72 -44.21 1.57
CA TRP A 14 1.96 -43.39 0.37
C TRP A 14 0.99 -42.23 0.21
N ILE A 15 -0.24 -42.33 0.72
CA ILE A 15 -1.22 -41.24 0.71
C ILE A 15 -0.74 -40.06 1.57
N LEU A 16 -0.06 -40.31 2.70
CA LEU A 16 0.48 -39.24 3.54
C LEU A 16 1.58 -38.46 2.82
N TYR A 17 2.43 -39.14 2.04
CA TYR A 17 3.45 -38.48 1.24
C TYR A 17 2.85 -37.62 0.12
N VAL A 18 1.78 -38.09 -0.52
CA VAL A 18 1.06 -37.30 -1.54
C VAL A 18 0.42 -36.05 -0.94
N ILE A 19 -0.23 -36.19 0.23
CA ILE A 19 -0.84 -35.05 0.94
C ILE A 19 0.24 -34.05 1.37
N ALA A 20 1.37 -34.52 1.92
CA ALA A 20 2.47 -33.66 2.33
C ALA A 20 3.07 -32.88 1.14
N ALA A 21 3.25 -33.53 -0.01
CA ALA A 21 3.72 -32.90 -1.23
C ALA A 21 2.73 -31.83 -1.73
N LEU A 22 1.41 -32.12 -1.69
CA LEU A 22 0.38 -31.16 -2.08
C LEU A 22 0.38 -29.92 -1.17
N CYS A 23 0.50 -30.12 0.15
CA CYS A 23 0.60 -29.02 1.11
C CYS A 23 1.84 -28.16 0.86
N ALA A 24 3.00 -28.76 0.54
CA ALA A 24 4.22 -28.02 0.25
C ALA A 24 4.09 -27.14 -0.99
N VAL A 25 3.42 -27.61 -2.05
CA VAL A 25 3.15 -26.84 -3.27
C VAL A 25 2.24 -25.65 -2.96
N LEU A 26 1.16 -25.87 -2.21
CA LEU A 26 0.21 -24.81 -1.84
C LEU A 26 0.86 -23.73 -0.96
N LEU A 27 1.68 -24.14 0.03
CA LEU A 27 2.45 -23.21 0.87
C LEU A 27 3.44 -22.39 0.05
N SER A 28 4.18 -23.02 -0.86
CA SER A 28 5.14 -22.33 -1.73
C SER A 28 4.44 -21.30 -2.61
N PHE A 29 3.28 -21.65 -3.18
CA PHE A 29 2.47 -20.74 -3.99
C PHE A 29 1.92 -19.57 -3.16
N TYR A 30 1.47 -19.83 -1.92
CA TYR A 30 0.99 -18.80 -1.00
C TYR A 30 2.09 -17.79 -0.62
N PHE A 31 3.30 -18.27 -0.31
CA PHE A 31 4.42 -17.37 -0.03
C PHE A 31 4.86 -16.59 -1.27
N TYR A 32 4.87 -17.24 -2.44
CA TYR A 32 5.21 -16.59 -3.70
C TYR A 32 4.21 -15.48 -4.06
N SER A 33 2.90 -15.74 -3.94
CA SER A 33 1.88 -14.72 -4.21
C SER A 33 1.97 -13.53 -3.25
N GLN A 34 2.20 -13.78 -1.94
CA GLN A 34 2.42 -12.72 -0.96
C GLN A 34 3.68 -11.87 -1.26
N SER A 35 4.74 -12.49 -1.81
CA SER A 35 5.96 -11.76 -2.16
C SER A 35 5.79 -10.81 -3.36
N LEU A 36 4.87 -11.13 -4.28
CA LEU A 36 4.62 -10.35 -5.49
C LEU A 36 3.60 -9.24 -5.28
N ILE A 37 2.75 -9.33 -4.26
CA ILE A 37 1.78 -8.29 -3.89
C ILE A 37 2.43 -7.29 -2.90
N ARG A 38 3.71 -6.98 -3.09
CA ARG A 38 4.20 -5.65 -2.72
C ARG A 38 3.90 -4.72 -3.89
N VAL A 39 2.63 -4.36 -4.00
CA VAL A 39 2.26 -3.13 -4.69
C VAL A 39 2.80 -2.02 -3.78
N ASP A 40 4.07 -1.70 -3.94
CA ASP A 40 4.60 -0.44 -3.49
C ASP A 40 3.77 0.61 -4.23
N ALA A 41 2.69 1.08 -3.59
CA ALA A 41 1.95 2.23 -4.06
C ALA A 41 3.02 3.28 -4.40
N PRO A 42 3.01 3.86 -5.61
CA PRO A 42 4.05 4.81 -6.00
C PRO A 42 4.14 5.81 -4.86
N LYS A 43 5.27 5.80 -4.16
CA LYS A 43 5.50 6.73 -3.05
C LYS A 43 5.49 8.09 -3.72
N GLU A 44 4.34 8.75 -3.69
CA GLU A 44 4.19 10.11 -4.18
C GLU A 44 5.29 10.90 -3.46
N LYS A 45 6.26 11.39 -4.23
CA LYS A 45 7.27 12.28 -3.68
C LYS A 45 6.49 13.56 -3.40
N LEU A 46 6.04 13.75 -2.17
CA LEU A 46 5.22 14.91 -1.82
C LEU A 46 6.00 16.23 -1.95
N GLY A 47 7.34 16.16 -1.96
CA GLY A 47 8.23 17.33 -1.99
C GLY A 47 8.52 17.85 -0.58
N GLU A 48 9.09 19.03 -0.49
CA GLU A 48 9.34 19.67 0.81
C GLU A 48 8.04 20.17 1.45
N LYS A 49 8.01 20.22 2.78
CA LYS A 49 6.89 20.79 3.54
C LYS A 49 6.95 22.31 3.45
N VAL A 50 5.80 22.93 3.19
CA VAL A 50 5.69 24.38 2.98
C VAL A 50 4.47 24.92 3.71
N ILE A 51 4.56 26.17 4.14
CA ILE A 51 3.45 26.91 4.73
C ILE A 51 3.06 28.01 3.74
N VAL A 52 1.82 27.96 3.26
CA VAL A 52 1.27 29.02 2.43
C VAL A 52 0.45 29.96 3.29
N THR A 53 0.84 31.23 3.31
CA THR A 53 0.08 32.30 3.95
C THR A 53 -0.83 32.93 2.91
N LEU A 54 -2.14 32.77 3.09
CA LEU A 54 -3.16 33.35 2.22
C LEU A 54 -3.28 34.87 2.43
N PRO A 55 -3.83 35.60 1.44
CA PRO A 55 -4.05 37.05 1.53
C PRO A 55 -4.96 37.46 2.71
N ASP A 56 -5.84 36.56 3.15
CA ASP A 56 -6.76 36.77 4.28
C ASP A 56 -6.09 36.54 5.65
N GLY A 57 -4.80 36.20 5.67
CA GLY A 57 -4.04 35.86 6.87
C GLY A 57 -4.17 34.40 7.31
N GLY A 58 -4.94 33.58 6.59
CA GLY A 58 -5.00 32.13 6.79
C GLY A 58 -3.65 31.47 6.50
N ARG A 59 -3.34 30.38 7.21
CA ARG A 59 -2.13 29.58 6.98
C ARG A 59 -2.49 28.16 6.61
N VAL A 60 -1.93 27.66 5.51
CA VAL A 60 -2.12 26.30 5.03
C VAL A 60 -0.80 25.56 5.04
N PHE A 61 -0.78 24.44 5.75
CA PHE A 61 0.35 23.54 5.87
C PHE A 61 0.22 22.47 4.78
N THR A 62 1.15 22.46 3.84
CA THR A 62 1.08 21.57 2.67
C THR A 62 2.47 21.15 2.19
N TYR A 63 2.53 20.51 1.03
CA TYR A 63 3.77 20.12 0.38
C TYR A 63 3.93 20.82 -0.97
N GLU A 64 5.18 21.04 -1.38
CA GLU A 64 5.57 21.76 -2.59
C GLU A 64 4.90 21.19 -3.85
N ASN A 65 4.85 19.87 -4.02
CA ASN A 65 4.29 19.28 -5.25
C ASN A 65 2.78 19.43 -5.38
N PHE A 66 2.09 19.82 -4.31
CA PHE A 66 0.68 20.19 -4.42
C PHE A 66 0.49 21.65 -4.82
N ILE A 67 1.54 22.48 -4.88
CA ILE A 67 1.46 23.86 -5.33
C ILE A 67 1.87 23.92 -6.79
N VAL A 68 0.96 24.40 -7.64
CA VAL A 68 1.14 24.44 -9.09
C VAL A 68 0.83 25.83 -9.59
N GLU A 69 1.71 26.38 -10.42
CA GLU A 69 1.46 27.65 -11.10
C GLU A 69 0.80 27.39 -12.45
N GLU A 70 -0.47 27.78 -12.59
CA GLU A 70 -1.21 27.67 -13.84
C GLU A 70 -1.75 29.04 -14.27
N LYS A 71 -1.38 29.47 -15.48
CA LYS A 71 -1.87 30.73 -16.08
C LYS A 71 -1.60 31.98 -15.21
N GLY A 72 -0.45 32.01 -14.52
CA GLY A 72 -0.06 33.09 -13.61
C GLY A 72 -0.82 33.11 -12.29
N LYS A 73 -1.54 32.03 -11.97
CA LYS A 73 -2.22 31.82 -10.68
C LYS A 73 -1.52 30.72 -9.90
N LEU A 74 -1.33 30.95 -8.62
CA LEU A 74 -0.76 29.95 -7.71
C LEU A 74 -1.91 29.12 -7.15
N LEU A 75 -1.95 27.83 -7.45
CA LEU A 75 -3.04 26.94 -7.05
C LEU A 75 -2.49 25.79 -6.22
N TYR A 76 -3.18 25.44 -5.15
CA TYR A 76 -3.02 24.17 -4.48
C TYR A 76 -3.90 23.12 -5.13
N LYS A 77 -3.34 21.97 -5.51
CA LYS A 77 -4.05 20.80 -6.04
C LYS A 77 -3.76 19.61 -5.14
N GLY A 78 -4.58 19.41 -4.11
CA GLY A 78 -4.61 18.15 -3.37
C GLY A 78 -5.45 17.09 -4.09
N GLU A 79 -5.42 15.85 -3.62
CA GLU A 79 -6.16 14.72 -4.21
C GLU A 79 -7.66 14.99 -4.43
N ARG A 80 -8.29 15.77 -3.53
CA ARG A 80 -9.74 15.99 -3.54
C ARG A 80 -10.15 17.44 -3.75
N ASN A 81 -9.25 18.38 -3.47
CA ASN A 81 -9.58 19.80 -3.39
C ASN A 81 -8.53 20.64 -4.12
N THR A 82 -8.99 21.65 -4.86
CA THR A 82 -8.15 22.72 -5.40
C THR A 82 -8.43 24.01 -4.63
N ILE A 83 -7.38 24.67 -4.14
CA ILE A 83 -7.49 25.95 -3.42
C ILE A 83 -6.70 27.01 -4.18
N ASP A 84 -7.24 28.21 -4.32
CA ASP A 84 -6.54 29.33 -4.95
C ASP A 84 -5.63 30.02 -3.91
N PHE A 85 -4.33 30.00 -4.17
CA PHE A 85 -3.30 30.67 -3.37
C PHE A 85 -2.77 31.94 -4.02
N THR A 86 -3.43 32.43 -5.09
CA THR A 86 -3.01 33.65 -5.80
C THR A 86 -2.95 34.83 -4.85
N GLY A 87 -1.78 35.49 -4.80
CA GLY A 87 -1.51 36.61 -3.89
C GLY A 87 -1.06 36.19 -2.48
N GLY A 88 -1.05 34.89 -2.18
CA GLY A 88 -0.44 34.35 -0.96
C GLY A 88 1.08 34.23 -1.07
N ASN A 89 1.75 34.11 0.08
CA ASN A 89 3.20 33.92 0.16
C ASN A 89 3.52 32.48 0.59
N VAL A 90 4.41 31.81 -0.16
CA VAL A 90 4.86 30.44 0.13
C VAL A 90 6.16 30.51 0.92
N ILE A 91 6.13 30.03 2.16
CA ILE A 91 7.28 29.98 3.04
C ILE A 91 7.72 28.52 3.18
N TYR A 92 8.96 28.24 2.80
CA TYR A 92 9.59 26.93 3.01
C TYR A 92 10.08 26.88 4.46
N GLU A 93 9.45 26.03 5.28
CA GLU A 93 9.88 25.81 6.66
C GLU A 93 10.25 24.35 6.87
N ASN A 94 11.40 24.15 7.49
CA ASN A 94 11.81 22.84 7.97
C ASN A 94 11.14 22.62 9.34
N TRP A 95 10.02 21.89 9.36
CA TRP A 95 9.33 21.54 10.62
C TRP A 95 10.13 20.47 11.35
N ASN A 96 11.16 20.89 12.07
CA ASN A 96 11.95 20.06 12.98
C ASN A 96 11.42 20.18 14.41
#